data_AF-A0A6A6SPH9-F1
#
_entry.id   AF-A0A6A6SPH9-F1
#
_cell.length_a   1.000
_cell.length_b   1.000
_cell.length_c   1.000
_cell.angle_alpha   90.00
_cell.angle_beta   90.00
_cell.angle_gamma   90.00
#
_symmetry.space_group_name_H-M   'P 1'
#
loop_
_entity.id
_entity.type
_entity.pdbx_description
1 polymer ?
#
loop_
_entity_poly.entity_id
_entity_poly.type
_entity_poly.pdbx_seq_one_letter_code
_entity_poly.pdbx_strand_id
1 'polypeptide(L)'
;TTSATLDNPLSGSTPFSLIFKAMKASGFPTFDQMATTYYTGNFARSSATHEMQRRSRIRHLRVLLIAIKTKSKSWGPREQRAWTEEVIDAGEEIHATEVRRLLVRMRDDEMDDMMTQRNNLDLQEDFFQEHLPDLWALLNQIAATSGLEQPYASRVVLSALH
;
A
#
# COMPACT_ATOMS: atom_id res chain seq x y z
N THR A 1 22.21 -57.98 -6.88
CA THR A 1 22.42 -56.86 -5.94
C THR A 1 22.03 -55.59 -6.66
N THR A 2 20.77 -55.20 -6.54
CA THR A 2 20.17 -54.09 -7.30
C THR A 2 19.87 -53.00 -6.28
N SER A 3 20.75 -51.98 -6.21
CA SER A 3 20.57 -50.83 -5.34
C SER A 3 19.58 -49.88 -6.02
N ALA A 4 18.31 -50.00 -5.66
CA ALA A 4 17.31 -49.00 -5.98
C ALA A 4 17.57 -47.79 -5.07
N THR A 5 18.18 -46.76 -5.65
CA THR A 5 18.13 -45.39 -5.13
C THR A 5 16.66 -45.01 -4.97
N LEU A 6 16.17 -45.09 -3.73
CA LEU A 6 14.89 -44.52 -3.32
C LEU A 6 14.94 -43.02 -3.58
N ASP A 7 14.20 -42.61 -4.61
CA ASP A 7 13.92 -41.23 -4.91
C ASP A 7 13.38 -40.52 -3.67
N ASN A 8 14.05 -39.42 -3.36
CA ASN A 8 13.76 -38.54 -2.24
C ASN A 8 12.37 -37.89 -2.45
N PRO A 9 11.38 -38.04 -1.53
CA PRO A 9 10.04 -37.48 -1.70
C PRO A 9 9.96 -35.96 -1.52
N LEU A 10 11.08 -35.25 -1.42
CA LEU A 10 11.15 -33.80 -1.22
C LEU A 10 11.32 -33.02 -2.53
N SER A 11 10.46 -33.26 -3.52
CA SER A 11 10.26 -32.29 -4.61
C SER A 11 9.14 -31.33 -4.21
N GLY A 12 9.51 -30.22 -3.55
CA GLY A 12 8.61 -29.19 -2.98
C GLY A 12 7.75 -28.41 -3.98
N SER A 13 7.51 -28.94 -5.17
CA SER A 13 6.77 -28.35 -6.29
C SER A 13 5.34 -28.90 -6.45
N THR A 14 4.99 -29.95 -5.72
CA THR A 14 3.76 -30.73 -5.91
C THR A 14 2.47 -29.99 -5.52
N PRO A 15 2.38 -29.23 -4.40
CA PRO A 15 1.13 -28.54 -4.05
C PRO A 15 0.79 -27.38 -4.99
N PHE A 16 1.78 -26.54 -5.33
CA PHE A 16 1.57 -25.41 -6.25
C PHE A 16 1.28 -25.87 -7.68
N SER A 17 1.87 -26.99 -8.12
CA SER A 17 1.54 -27.59 -9.42
C SER A 17 0.06 -27.99 -9.52
N LEU A 18 -0.50 -28.58 -8.45
CA LEU A 18 -1.92 -28.91 -8.41
C LEU A 18 -2.80 -27.66 -8.40
N ILE A 19 -2.44 -26.65 -7.61
CA ILE A 19 -3.15 -25.36 -7.56
C ILE A 19 -3.15 -24.69 -8.93
N PHE A 20 -2.00 -24.64 -9.62
CA PHE A 20 -1.91 -24.03 -10.95
C PHE A 20 -2.70 -24.81 -12.01
N LYS A 21 -2.77 -26.14 -11.92
CA LYS A 21 -3.64 -26.94 -12.79
C LYS A 21 -5.11 -26.61 -12.57
N ALA A 22 -5.57 -26.56 -11.31
CA ALA A 22 -6.96 -26.23 -10.97
C ALA A 22 -7.34 -24.80 -11.39
N MET A 23 -6.44 -23.85 -11.15
CA MET A 23 -6.56 -22.46 -11.56
C MET A 23 -6.72 -22.32 -13.09
N LYS A 24 -5.84 -22.97 -13.87
CA LYS A 24 -5.93 -22.96 -15.34
C LYS A 24 -7.21 -23.62 -15.84
N ALA A 25 -7.62 -24.74 -15.25
CA ALA A 25 -8.89 -25.40 -15.56
C ALA A 25 -10.11 -24.51 -15.24
N SER A 26 -9.97 -23.59 -14.29
CA SER A 26 -11.00 -22.61 -13.90
C SER A 26 -10.98 -21.33 -14.75
N GLY A 27 -10.14 -21.28 -15.80
CA GLY A 27 -10.07 -20.13 -16.71
C GLY A 27 -9.10 -19.03 -16.30
N PHE A 28 -8.22 -19.27 -15.33
CA PHE A 28 -7.19 -18.31 -14.91
C PHE A 28 -5.79 -18.76 -15.41
N PRO A 29 -5.22 -18.08 -16.43
CA PRO A 29 -3.88 -18.35 -16.96
C PRO A 29 -2.75 -18.30 -15.92
N THR A 30 -2.80 -17.33 -15.00
CA THR A 30 -1.77 -17.08 -13.99
C THR A 30 -2.38 -16.87 -12.60
N PHE A 31 -1.54 -17.06 -11.58
CA PHE A 31 -1.94 -16.78 -10.18
C PHE A 31 -2.29 -15.31 -10.00
N ASP A 32 -1.50 -14.41 -10.61
CA ASP A 32 -1.73 -12.98 -10.52
C ASP A 32 -3.09 -12.59 -11.09
N GLN A 33 -3.50 -13.18 -12.22
CA GLN A 33 -4.83 -12.91 -12.79
C GLN A 33 -5.97 -13.41 -11.90
N MET A 34 -5.82 -14.60 -11.29
CA MET A 34 -6.78 -15.13 -10.33
C MET A 34 -6.87 -14.23 -9.09
N ALA A 35 -5.72 -13.85 -8.52
CA ALA A 35 -5.65 -13.00 -7.33
C ALA A 35 -6.22 -11.61 -7.61
N THR A 36 -5.87 -10.99 -8.74
CA THR A 36 -6.44 -9.69 -9.17
C THR A 36 -7.95 -9.79 -9.30
N THR A 37 -8.46 -10.79 -10.02
CA THR A 37 -9.93 -11.00 -10.14
C THR A 37 -10.59 -11.19 -8.77
N TYR A 38 -9.95 -11.96 -7.89
CA TYR A 38 -10.44 -12.16 -6.54
C TYR A 38 -10.40 -10.89 -5.69
N TYR A 39 -9.41 -10.02 -5.82
CA TYR A 39 -9.29 -8.80 -5.01
C TYR A 39 -9.99 -7.58 -5.59
N THR A 40 -10.31 -7.54 -6.88
CA THR A 40 -10.98 -6.40 -7.54
C THR A 40 -12.42 -6.70 -7.99
N GLY A 41 -12.80 -7.98 -8.08
CA GLY A 41 -14.13 -8.39 -8.53
C GLY A 41 -15.27 -7.98 -7.59
N ASN A 42 -16.46 -7.84 -8.15
CA ASN A 42 -17.71 -7.55 -7.43
C ASN A 42 -18.57 -8.82 -7.34
N PHE A 43 -18.36 -9.62 -6.28
CA PHE A 43 -19.19 -10.79 -6.02
C PHE A 43 -20.53 -10.40 -5.38
N ALA A 44 -21.58 -11.18 -5.63
CA ALA A 44 -22.89 -10.96 -5.02
C ALA A 44 -22.78 -10.96 -3.49
N ARG A 45 -23.40 -9.99 -2.81
CA ARG A 45 -23.32 -9.83 -1.34
C ARG A 45 -23.78 -11.04 -0.55
N SER A 46 -24.70 -11.83 -1.12
CA SER A 46 -25.21 -13.08 -0.54
C SER A 46 -24.28 -14.29 -0.75
N SER A 47 -23.24 -14.16 -1.59
CA SER A 47 -22.33 -15.28 -1.89
C SER A 47 -21.28 -15.48 -0.80
N ALA A 48 -20.91 -16.74 -0.57
CA ALA A 48 -19.79 -17.08 0.32
C ALA A 48 -18.48 -16.41 -0.15
N THR A 49 -18.26 -16.32 -1.46
CA THR A 49 -17.08 -15.69 -2.05
C THR A 49 -16.97 -14.20 -1.68
N HIS A 50 -18.08 -13.46 -1.66
CA HIS A 50 -18.08 -12.07 -1.22
C HIS A 50 -17.61 -11.94 0.24
N GLU A 51 -18.11 -12.79 1.15
CA GLU A 51 -17.70 -12.73 2.55
C GLU A 51 -16.23 -13.13 2.74
N MET A 52 -15.75 -14.15 2.01
CA MET A 52 -14.33 -14.52 2.00
C MET A 52 -13.45 -13.39 1.47
N GLN A 53 -13.84 -12.75 0.37
CA GLN A 53 -13.13 -11.63 -0.23
C GLN A 53 -13.07 -10.45 0.74
N ARG A 54 -14.21 -10.09 1.34
CA ARG A 54 -14.30 -9.00 2.32
C ARG A 54 -13.37 -9.24 3.51
N ARG A 55 -13.40 -10.45 4.09
CA ARG A 55 -12.48 -10.83 5.18
C ARG A 55 -11.02 -10.76 4.75
N SER A 56 -10.72 -11.22 3.53
CA SER A 56 -9.36 -11.17 2.99
C SER A 56 -8.85 -9.74 2.86
N ARG A 57 -9.64 -8.85 2.24
CA ARG A 57 -9.31 -7.43 2.09
C ARG A 57 -9.05 -6.74 3.44
N ILE A 58 -9.89 -7.02 4.45
CA ILE A 58 -9.79 -6.37 5.76
C ILE A 58 -8.62 -6.92 6.60
N ARG A 59 -8.43 -8.25 6.63
CA ARG A 59 -7.54 -8.91 7.60
C ARG A 59 -6.25 -9.46 7.01
N HIS A 60 -6.31 -9.99 5.80
CA HIS A 60 -5.23 -10.82 5.24
C HIS A 60 -4.39 -10.08 4.21
N LEU A 61 -4.98 -9.16 3.45
CA LEU A 61 -4.27 -8.40 2.42
C LEU A 61 -3.14 -7.56 3.01
N ARG A 62 -3.41 -6.86 4.12
CA ARG A 62 -2.37 -6.10 4.84
C ARG A 62 -1.20 -6.98 5.26
N VAL A 63 -1.47 -8.15 5.82
CA VAL A 63 -0.43 -9.09 6.28
C VAL A 63 0.39 -9.61 5.09
N LEU A 64 -0.28 -9.95 3.98
CA LEU A 64 0.37 -10.37 2.74
C LEU A 64 1.31 -9.27 2.21
N LEU A 65 0.85 -8.02 2.12
CA LEU A 65 1.65 -6.90 1.64
C LEU A 65 2.86 -6.61 2.54
N ILE A 66 2.73 -6.75 3.86
CA ILE A 66 3.86 -6.62 4.79
C ILE A 66 4.91 -7.72 4.54
N ALA A 67 4.45 -8.96 4.34
CA ALA A 67 5.35 -10.08 4.03
C ALA A 67 6.07 -9.87 2.70
N ILE A 68 5.36 -9.43 1.65
CA ILE A 68 5.93 -9.08 0.35
C ILE A 68 6.95 -7.95 0.50
N LYS A 69 6.59 -6.83 1.14
CA LYS A 69 7.50 -5.70 1.41
C LYS A 69 8.77 -6.14 2.13
N THR A 70 8.66 -7.09 3.05
CA THR A 70 9.81 -7.61 3.81
C THR A 70 10.73 -8.43 2.92
N LYS A 71 10.14 -9.31 2.10
CA LYS A 71 10.88 -10.21 1.20
C LYS A 71 11.39 -9.53 -0.07
N SER A 72 10.77 -8.43 -0.50
CA SER A 72 11.20 -7.71 -1.70
C SER A 72 12.59 -7.10 -1.57
N LYS A 73 13.05 -6.86 -0.34
CA LYS A 73 14.43 -6.43 -0.05
C LYS A 73 15.50 -7.43 -0.46
N SER A 74 15.15 -8.71 -0.63
CA SER A 74 16.06 -9.76 -1.08
C SER A 74 15.84 -10.20 -2.53
N TRP A 75 14.93 -9.55 -3.26
CA TRP A 75 14.67 -9.86 -4.66
C TRP A 75 15.76 -9.34 -5.59
N GLY A 76 15.73 -9.79 -6.85
CA GLY A 76 16.62 -9.26 -7.87
C GLY A 76 16.40 -7.76 -8.10
N PRO A 77 17.41 -7.00 -8.55
CA PRO A 77 17.31 -5.54 -8.68
C PRO A 77 16.12 -5.05 -9.53
N ARG A 78 15.74 -5.80 -10.57
CA ARG A 78 14.58 -5.47 -11.41
C ARG A 78 13.25 -5.64 -10.67
N GLU A 79 13.10 -6.73 -9.94
CA GLU A 79 11.88 -7.05 -9.17
C GLU A 79 11.70 -6.06 -8.01
N GLN A 80 12.80 -5.77 -7.30
CA GLN A 80 12.81 -4.78 -6.23
C GLN A 80 12.42 -3.40 -6.76
N ARG A 81 12.96 -3.00 -7.92
CA ARG A 81 12.63 -1.73 -8.56
C ARG A 81 11.14 -1.65 -8.91
N ALA A 82 10.62 -2.64 -9.62
CA ALA A 82 9.21 -2.67 -10.00
C ALA A 82 8.27 -2.60 -8.77
N TRP A 83 8.59 -3.34 -7.70
CA TRP A 83 7.85 -3.25 -6.44
C TRP A 83 7.92 -1.85 -5.80
N THR A 84 9.09 -1.22 -5.83
CA THR A 84 9.28 0.11 -5.23
C THR A 84 8.55 1.19 -6.02
N GLU A 85 8.59 1.12 -7.36
CA GLU A 85 7.87 2.03 -8.25
C GLU A 85 6.36 1.97 -7.98
N GLU A 86 5.77 0.77 -7.90
CA GLU A 86 4.34 0.59 -7.60
C GLU A 86 3.96 1.12 -6.21
N VAL A 87 4.81 0.92 -5.20
CA VAL A 87 4.55 1.44 -3.84
C VAL A 87 4.59 2.97 -3.80
N ILE A 88 5.49 3.58 -4.58
CA ILE A 88 5.57 5.05 -4.68
C ILE A 88 4.34 5.58 -5.42
N ASP A 89 4.00 5.02 -6.57
CA ASP A 89 2.85 5.44 -7.38
C ASP A 89 1.54 5.36 -6.56
N ALA A 90 1.32 4.26 -5.85
CA ALA A 90 0.15 4.12 -4.96
C ALA A 90 0.15 5.15 -3.81
N GLY A 91 1.31 5.45 -3.23
CA GLY A 91 1.45 6.47 -2.20
C GLY A 91 1.12 7.87 -2.74
N GLU A 92 1.65 8.21 -3.91
CA GLU A 92 1.37 9.47 -4.60
C GLU A 92 -0.12 9.63 -4.90
N GLU A 93 -0.79 8.60 -5.41
CA GLU A 93 -2.24 8.66 -5.70
C GLU A 93 -3.08 8.90 -4.44
N ILE A 94 -2.74 8.24 -3.33
CA ILE A 94 -3.42 8.41 -2.03
C ILE A 94 -3.32 9.86 -1.57
N HIS A 95 -2.11 10.42 -1.52
CA HIS A 95 -1.90 11.79 -1.03
C HIS A 95 -2.38 12.86 -2.02
N ALA A 96 -2.26 12.63 -3.32
CA ALA A 96 -2.81 13.54 -4.33
C ALA A 96 -4.35 13.62 -4.25
N THR A 97 -5.01 12.52 -3.89
CA THR A 97 -6.46 12.51 -3.66
C THR A 97 -6.83 13.35 -2.44
N GLU A 98 -6.06 13.28 -1.37
CA GLU A 98 -6.24 14.10 -0.17
C GLU A 98 -6.11 15.61 -0.49
N VAL A 99 -5.03 16.00 -1.18
CA VAL A 99 -4.81 17.38 -1.63
C VAL A 99 -5.93 17.86 -2.56
N ARG A 100 -6.37 17.02 -3.50
CA ARG A 100 -7.46 17.38 -4.43
C ARG A 100 -8.78 17.64 -3.69
N ARG A 101 -9.08 16.89 -2.62
CA ARG A 101 -10.26 17.14 -1.78
C ARG A 101 -10.17 18.49 -1.08
N LEU A 102 -8.99 18.86 -0.59
CA LEU A 102 -8.76 20.18 -0.01
C LEU A 102 -8.97 21.29 -1.06
N LEU A 103 -8.39 21.17 -2.25
CA LEU A 103 -8.54 22.16 -3.32
C LEU A 103 -10.01 22.36 -3.76
N VAL A 104 -10.81 21.28 -3.77
CA VAL A 104 -12.25 21.39 -4.04
C VAL A 104 -12.95 22.17 -2.93
N ARG A 105 -12.67 21.87 -1.65
CA ARG A 105 -13.23 22.62 -0.52
C ARG A 105 -12.85 24.11 -0.57
N MET A 106 -11.59 24.41 -0.87
CA MET A 106 -11.09 25.80 -1.01
C MET A 106 -11.75 26.56 -2.16
N ARG A 107 -12.22 25.86 -3.20
CA ARG A 107 -12.92 26.47 -4.32
C ARG A 107 -14.40 26.71 -4.03
N ASP A 108 -14.99 25.89 -3.16
CA ASP A 108 -16.43 25.84 -2.93
C ASP A 108 -16.87 26.72 -1.72
N ASP A 109 -15.96 27.16 -0.81
CA ASP A 109 -16.22 28.17 0.25
C ASP A 109 -14.99 29.05 0.62
N GLU A 110 -15.27 30.33 0.88
CA GLU A 110 -14.51 31.52 1.36
C GLU A 110 -13.01 31.43 1.72
N MET A 111 -12.16 32.08 0.92
CA MET A 111 -10.71 32.27 1.14
C MET A 111 -10.30 33.75 1.30
N ASP A 112 -11.10 34.56 1.99
CA ASP A 112 -10.68 35.94 2.31
C ASP A 112 -9.85 36.00 3.61
N ASP A 113 -10.00 35.03 4.52
CA ASP A 113 -9.38 35.05 5.86
C ASP A 113 -8.04 34.27 5.96
N MET A 114 -7.78 33.34 5.03
CA MET A 114 -6.66 32.37 5.11
C MET A 114 -5.30 32.88 4.59
N MET A 115 -5.27 33.84 3.66
CA MET A 115 -4.01 34.41 3.13
C MET A 115 -3.26 35.29 4.16
N THR A 116 -3.96 35.73 5.21
CA THR A 116 -3.46 36.70 6.19
C THR A 116 -2.61 36.05 7.30
N GLN A 117 -2.64 34.72 7.46
CA GLN A 117 -2.12 34.02 8.64
C GLN A 117 -0.85 33.15 8.40
N ARG A 118 -0.24 33.25 7.22
CA ARG A 118 0.91 32.44 6.74
C ARG A 118 2.17 32.46 7.63
N ASN A 119 2.27 33.37 8.61
CA ASN A 119 3.50 33.59 9.38
C ASN A 119 3.54 32.92 10.76
N ASN A 120 2.51 32.15 11.16
CA ASN A 120 2.52 31.42 12.43
C ASN A 120 2.65 29.90 12.20
N LEU A 121 3.77 29.32 12.68
CA LEU A 121 4.06 27.90 12.54
C LEU A 121 3.02 27.00 13.23
N ASP A 122 2.46 27.43 14.36
CA ASP A 122 1.46 26.64 15.09
C ASP A 122 0.15 26.53 14.29
N LEU A 123 -0.25 27.64 13.63
CA LEU A 123 -1.43 27.66 12.75
C LEU A 123 -1.21 26.83 11.48
N GLN A 124 0.03 26.74 10.99
CA GLN A 124 0.37 25.86 9.87
C GLN A 124 0.29 24.40 10.27
N GLU A 125 0.82 24.03 11.44
CA GLU A 125 0.73 22.66 11.95
C GLU A 125 -0.72 22.21 12.11
N ASP A 126 -1.57 23.03 12.76
CA ASP A 126 -3.00 22.75 12.93
C ASP A 126 -3.70 22.59 11.57
N PHE A 127 -3.38 23.47 10.61
CA PHE A 127 -3.92 23.39 9.24
C PHE A 127 -3.58 22.06 8.55
N PHE A 128 -2.31 21.65 8.56
CA PHE A 128 -1.90 20.39 7.92
C PHE A 128 -2.52 19.18 8.61
N GLN A 129 -2.62 19.19 9.94
CA GLN A 129 -3.27 18.12 10.70
C GLN A 129 -4.77 18.02 10.40
N GLU A 130 -5.46 19.14 10.27
CA GLU A 130 -6.90 19.16 10.01
C GLU A 130 -7.24 18.81 8.55
N HIS A 131 -6.48 19.35 7.60
CA HIS A 131 -6.86 19.32 6.20
C HIS A 131 -6.09 18.30 5.36
N LEU A 132 -4.89 17.88 5.80
CA LEU A 132 -4.01 16.93 5.11
C LEU A 132 -3.41 15.89 6.09
N PRO A 133 -4.23 15.23 6.95
CA PRO A 133 -3.73 14.35 8.01
C PRO A 133 -2.86 13.18 7.52
N ASP A 134 -3.19 12.55 6.39
CA ASP A 134 -2.45 11.39 5.89
C ASP A 134 -1.08 11.81 5.34
N LEU A 135 -1.03 12.91 4.57
CA LEU A 135 0.22 13.51 4.10
C LEU A 135 1.08 14.02 5.26
N TRP A 136 0.46 14.68 6.25
CA TRP A 136 1.16 15.15 7.45
C TRP A 136 1.81 13.99 8.22
N ALA A 137 1.07 12.90 8.42
CA ALA A 137 1.58 11.69 9.07
C ALA A 137 2.75 11.08 8.27
N LEU A 138 2.66 11.04 6.94
CA LEU A 138 3.75 10.54 6.09
C LEU A 138 5.02 11.38 6.24
N LEU A 139 4.92 12.70 6.10
CA LEU A 139 6.07 13.60 6.15
C LEU A 139 6.79 13.52 7.51
N ASN A 140 6.02 13.47 8.59
CA ASN A 140 6.56 13.27 9.94
C ASN A 140 7.19 11.90 10.11
N GLN A 141 6.58 10.85 9.57
CA GLN A 141 7.16 9.51 9.63
C GLN A 141 8.49 9.45 8.87
N ILE A 142 8.60 10.10 7.71
CA ILE A 142 9.85 10.20 6.95
C ILE A 142 10.92 10.89 7.78
N ALA A 143 10.63 12.11 8.29
CA ALA A 143 11.55 12.87 9.12
C ALA A 143 12.00 12.08 10.37
N ALA A 144 11.07 11.39 11.03
CA ALA A 144 11.38 10.52 12.17
C ALA A 144 12.28 9.34 11.78
N THR A 145 12.01 8.68 10.65
CA THR A 145 12.87 7.58 10.16
C THR A 145 14.25 8.03 9.70
N SER A 146 14.42 9.33 9.39
CA SER A 146 15.73 9.95 9.14
C SER A 146 16.53 10.24 10.42
N GLY A 147 15.96 9.97 11.60
CA GLY A 147 16.60 10.15 12.90
C GLY A 147 16.28 11.47 13.60
N LEU A 148 15.27 12.22 13.14
CA LEU A 148 14.80 13.44 13.81
C LEU A 148 13.76 13.09 14.88
N GLU A 149 13.98 13.54 16.12
CA GLU A 149 12.98 13.40 17.18
C GLU A 149 11.85 14.42 17.01
N GLN A 150 10.63 14.10 17.47
CA GLN A 150 9.58 15.12 17.61
C GLN A 150 9.98 16.09 18.75
N PRO A 151 9.83 17.42 18.61
CA PRO A 151 9.10 18.21 17.59
C PRO A 151 9.94 18.70 16.40
N TYR A 152 11.19 18.26 16.28
CA TYR A 152 12.09 18.71 15.21
C TYR A 152 11.66 18.19 13.84
N ALA A 153 11.05 17.01 13.78
CA ALA A 153 10.44 16.47 12.58
C ALA A 153 9.35 17.39 12.02
N SER A 154 8.36 17.80 12.81
CA SER A 154 7.30 18.75 12.39
C SER A 154 7.89 20.07 11.84
N ARG A 155 8.88 20.64 12.54
CA ARG A 155 9.52 21.89 12.13
C ARG A 155 10.27 21.78 10.80
N VAL A 156 11.00 20.68 10.59
CA VAL A 156 11.71 20.43 9.33
C VAL A 156 10.71 20.26 8.19
N VAL A 157 9.62 19.53 8.41
CA VAL A 157 8.53 19.37 7.44
C VAL A 157 7.94 20.72 7.04
N LEU A 158 7.55 21.55 8.02
CA LEU A 158 7.00 22.89 7.75
C LEU A 158 8.00 23.79 7.02
N SER A 159 9.29 23.73 7.38
CA SER A 159 10.33 24.52 6.71
C SER A 159 10.58 24.10 5.25
N ALA A 160 10.35 22.83 4.91
CA ALA A 160 10.50 22.32 3.54
C ALA A 160 9.30 22.66 2.62
N LEU A 161 8.18 23.09 3.21
CA LEU A 161 6.95 23.49 2.50
C LEU A 161 6.86 24.99 2.24
N HIS A 162 7.84 25.78 2.72
CA HIS A 162 7.99 27.22 2.51
C HIS A 162 9.05 27.53 1.45
#